data_AF-A0A1H7R077-F1
#
_entry.id   AF-A0A1H7R077-F1
#
_cell.length_a   1.000
_cell.length_b   1.000
_cell.length_c   1.000
_cell.angle_alpha   90.00
_cell.angle_beta   90.00
_cell.angle_gamma   90.00
#
_symmetry.space_group_name_H-M   'P 1'
#
loop_
_entity.id
_entity.type
_entity.pdbx_description
1 polymer ?
#
loop_
_entity_poly.entity_id
_entity_poly.type
_entity_poly.pdbx_seq_one_letter_code
_entity_poly.pdbx_strand_id
1 'polypeptide(L)'
;MNATRPFKFSGVIAPQDYYHQTTQAQAYGAVPDEHYIAPTVIPVQITVPSQKTIGVPQYAPTVIGEAAAGYDPAGDCQGNYMSYRFQPNNNCYAYGCNITPNTFPQPGRRSGYLLTAGDFQKPFAELGALVASYAEHDGLQQVGNTLDALLAFKSSRQGTNPGAGQTACGYLGGHFVALMVSTAGDANWPGDYHWARCDNSSGACDSWSQKDGGDQVTNFDFAGQPITNPISANWQVNQGPVSNTDNRELVVEYGFYCFMFVPESGVNII
;
A
#
# COMPACT_ATOMS: atom_id res chain seq x y z
N MET A 1 -34.54 19.27 23.52
CA MET A 1 -33.53 18.42 24.18
C MET A 1 -32.92 17.52 23.11
N ASN A 2 -31.59 17.56 22.97
CA ASN A 2 -30.82 16.84 21.96
C ASN A 2 -30.99 15.32 22.09
N ALA A 3 -31.40 14.64 21.02
CA ALA A 3 -31.33 13.19 20.93
C ALA A 3 -30.01 12.83 20.23
N THR A 4 -29.01 12.47 21.04
CA THR A 4 -27.72 11.92 20.59
C THR A 4 -27.97 10.63 19.82
N ARG A 5 -27.54 10.55 18.56
CA ARG A 5 -27.54 9.28 17.81
C ARG A 5 -26.39 8.42 18.32
N PRO A 6 -26.62 7.20 18.84
CA PRO A 6 -25.54 6.29 19.14
C PRO A 6 -24.97 5.78 17.82
N PHE A 7 -23.69 6.06 17.56
CA PHE A 7 -22.93 5.33 16.54
C PHE A 7 -22.93 3.85 16.93
N LYS A 8 -23.49 3.00 16.08
CA LYS A 8 -23.35 1.55 16.19
C LYS A 8 -22.82 1.08 14.83
N PHE A 9 -21.58 0.59 14.80
CA PHE A 9 -21.15 -0.26 13.70
C PHE A 9 -22.00 -1.53 13.78
N SER A 10 -23.09 -1.57 13.01
CA SER A 10 -23.86 -2.78 12.78
C SER A 10 -23.82 -3.07 11.30
N GLY A 11 -22.96 -4.01 10.90
CA GLY A 11 -23.06 -4.63 9.58
C GLY A 11 -24.37 -5.41 9.53
N VAL A 12 -25.43 -4.78 9.03
CA VAL A 12 -26.65 -5.47 8.63
C VAL A 12 -26.56 -5.62 7.11
N ILE A 13 -26.28 -6.85 6.66
CA ILE A 13 -26.30 -7.19 5.25
C ILE A 13 -27.76 -7.17 4.80
N ALA A 14 -28.07 -6.38 3.77
CA ALA A 14 -29.43 -6.28 3.25
C ALA A 14 -29.89 -7.65 2.69
N PRO A 15 -31.17 -8.05 2.86
CA PRO A 15 -31.66 -9.37 2.40
C PRO A 15 -31.42 -9.65 0.90
N GLN A 16 -31.27 -8.59 0.10
CA GLN A 16 -31.02 -8.62 -1.34
C GLN A 16 -29.54 -8.56 -1.75
N ASP A 17 -28.60 -8.48 -0.80
CA ASP A 17 -27.16 -8.43 -1.08
C ASP A 17 -26.53 -9.83 -1.07
N TYR A 18 -26.67 -10.53 -2.21
CA TYR A 18 -26.19 -11.90 -2.39
C TYR A 18 -24.65 -12.04 -2.37
N TYR A 19 -23.90 -10.94 -2.45
CA TYR A 19 -22.44 -10.96 -2.47
C TYR A 19 -21.82 -10.98 -1.07
N HIS A 20 -22.55 -10.49 -0.06
CA HIS A 20 -22.10 -10.42 1.31
C HIS A 20 -22.85 -11.36 2.27
N GLN A 21 -23.78 -12.19 1.77
CA GLN A 21 -24.43 -13.23 2.56
C GLN A 21 -23.43 -14.30 3.04
N THR A 22 -23.61 -14.80 4.27
CA THR A 22 -22.86 -15.95 4.80
C THR A 22 -23.22 -17.21 4.01
N THR A 23 -22.34 -17.64 3.11
CA THR A 23 -22.69 -18.58 2.01
C THR A 23 -22.33 -20.05 2.23
N GLN A 24 -22.10 -20.52 3.46
CA GLN A 24 -21.86 -21.97 3.68
C GLN A 24 -22.59 -22.59 4.88
N ALA A 25 -22.79 -21.86 5.98
CA ALA A 25 -23.44 -22.41 7.17
C ALA A 25 -24.89 -22.87 6.92
N GLN A 26 -25.63 -22.17 6.04
CA GLN A 26 -27.03 -22.49 5.73
C GLN A 26 -27.20 -23.77 4.90
N ALA A 27 -26.20 -24.15 4.08
CA ALA A 27 -26.30 -25.32 3.22
C ALA A 27 -25.99 -26.64 3.96
N TYR A 28 -25.22 -26.58 5.06
CA TYR A 28 -24.67 -27.76 5.72
C TYR A 28 -25.15 -27.97 7.17
N GLY A 29 -26.03 -27.10 7.69
CA GLY A 29 -26.68 -27.28 9.00
C GLY A 29 -25.76 -27.14 10.23
N ALA A 30 -24.45 -27.01 10.03
CA ALA A 30 -23.45 -26.67 11.03
C ALA A 30 -22.45 -25.67 10.43
N VAL A 31 -21.93 -24.77 11.26
CA VAL A 31 -20.76 -23.96 10.87
C VAL A 31 -19.59 -24.93 10.78
N PRO A 32 -18.96 -25.15 9.61
CA PRO A 32 -17.82 -26.06 9.52
C PRO A 32 -16.68 -25.55 10.41
N ASP A 33 -16.09 -26.44 11.21
CA ASP A 33 -15.15 -26.12 12.29
C ASP A 33 -13.91 -25.34 11.84
N GLU A 34 -13.47 -25.49 10.58
CA GLU A 34 -12.45 -24.68 9.88
C GLU A 34 -12.28 -25.28 8.47
N HIS A 35 -11.86 -24.48 7.47
CA HIS A 35 -11.49 -25.03 6.16
C HIS A 35 -10.28 -24.31 5.56
N TYR A 36 -9.47 -25.05 4.80
CA TYR A 36 -8.32 -24.52 4.06
C TYR A 36 -8.69 -24.35 2.59
N ILE A 37 -8.50 -23.15 2.05
CA ILE A 37 -8.61 -22.86 0.62
C ILE A 37 -7.18 -22.63 0.10
N ALA A 38 -6.73 -23.47 -0.83
CA ALA A 38 -5.43 -23.30 -1.45
C ALA A 38 -5.41 -22.06 -2.38
N PRO A 39 -4.34 -21.24 -2.37
CA PRO A 39 -4.21 -20.15 -3.32
C PRO A 39 -3.87 -20.66 -4.72
N THR A 40 -4.12 -19.82 -5.72
CA THR A 40 -3.53 -20.00 -7.06
C THR A 40 -2.06 -19.62 -7.00
N VAL A 41 -1.14 -20.45 -7.50
CA VAL A 41 0.30 -20.11 -7.52
C VAL A 41 0.67 -19.53 -8.88
N ILE A 42 1.09 -18.27 -8.88
CA ILE A 42 1.54 -17.56 -10.08
C ILE A 42 3.06 -17.73 -10.24
N PRO A 43 3.54 -18.32 -11.35
CA PRO A 43 4.97 -18.43 -11.59
C PRO A 43 5.55 -17.07 -12.01
N VAL A 44 6.67 -16.70 -11.40
CA VAL A 44 7.39 -15.45 -11.70
C VAL A 44 8.85 -15.78 -11.99
N GLN A 45 9.36 -15.28 -13.11
CA GLN A 45 10.76 -15.46 -13.51
C GLN A 45 11.60 -14.38 -12.87
N ILE A 46 12.44 -14.76 -11.90
CA ILE A 46 13.42 -13.89 -11.27
C ILE A 46 14.70 -13.95 -12.08
N THR A 47 15.23 -12.78 -12.42
CA THR A 47 16.51 -12.58 -13.09
C THR A 47 17.54 -11.93 -12.17
N VAL A 48 17.07 -11.16 -11.17
CA VAL A 48 17.89 -10.52 -10.14
C VAL A 48 17.35 -10.89 -8.76
N PRO A 49 18.18 -11.38 -7.81
CA PRO A 49 19.65 -11.50 -7.88
C PRO A 49 20.15 -12.79 -8.57
N SER A 50 19.26 -13.72 -8.90
CA SER A 50 19.63 -15.02 -9.48
C SER A 50 18.53 -15.52 -10.40
N GLN A 51 18.89 -16.13 -11.52
CA GLN A 51 17.94 -16.70 -12.47
C GLN A 51 17.21 -17.92 -11.88
N LYS A 52 15.91 -17.77 -11.56
CA LYS A 52 15.06 -18.84 -11.04
C LYS A 52 13.58 -18.54 -11.25
N THR A 53 12.74 -19.57 -11.26
CA THR A 53 11.28 -19.40 -11.16
C THR A 53 10.87 -19.49 -9.70
N ILE A 54 10.06 -18.54 -9.23
CA ILE A 54 9.39 -18.62 -7.93
C ILE A 54 7.88 -18.76 -8.12
N GLY A 55 7.21 -19.35 -7.14
CA GLY A 55 5.74 -19.37 -7.06
C GLY A 55 5.24 -18.31 -6.09
N VAL A 56 4.36 -17.42 -6.57
CA VAL A 56 3.73 -16.39 -5.76
C VAL A 56 2.26 -16.77 -5.48
N PRO A 57 1.85 -16.96 -4.22
CA PRO A 57 0.46 -17.30 -3.92
C PRO A 57 -0.46 -16.10 -4.16
N GLN A 58 -1.53 -16.32 -4.93
CA GLN A 58 -2.59 -15.36 -5.23
C GLN A 58 -3.92 -15.86 -4.66
N TYR A 59 -4.54 -15.06 -3.79
CA TYR A 59 -5.72 -15.46 -3.02
C TYR A 59 -7.06 -15.00 -3.63
N ALA A 60 -7.00 -14.12 -4.64
CA ALA A 60 -8.11 -13.68 -5.46
C ALA A 60 -7.61 -13.00 -6.75
N PRO A 61 -8.45 -12.83 -7.79
CA PRO A 61 -8.09 -12.07 -8.98
C PRO A 61 -7.59 -10.65 -8.64
N THR A 62 -6.69 -10.12 -9.47
CA THR A 62 -6.25 -8.73 -9.35
C THR A 62 -7.40 -7.77 -9.60
N VAL A 63 -7.54 -6.76 -8.73
CA VAL A 63 -8.43 -5.61 -8.96
C VAL A 63 -7.57 -4.37 -9.12
N ILE A 64 -7.75 -3.67 -10.23
CA ILE A 64 -7.10 -2.39 -10.54
C ILE A 64 -8.08 -1.30 -10.11
N GLY A 65 -7.62 -0.34 -9.32
CA GLY A 65 -8.41 0.81 -8.92
C GLY A 65 -8.53 1.85 -10.04
N GLU A 66 -9.52 2.73 -9.91
CA GLU A 66 -9.64 3.92 -10.75
C GLU A 66 -8.52 4.93 -10.43
N ALA A 67 -8.50 6.08 -11.11
CA ALA A 67 -7.58 7.16 -10.76
C ALA A 67 -7.73 7.55 -9.28
N ALA A 68 -6.62 7.53 -8.53
CA ALA A 68 -6.64 7.87 -7.11
C ALA A 68 -7.00 9.37 -6.94
N ALA A 69 -8.23 9.62 -6.45
CA ALA A 69 -8.84 10.95 -6.41
C ALA A 69 -9.42 11.26 -5.02
N GLY A 70 -8.60 11.05 -3.99
CA GLY A 70 -8.96 11.28 -2.60
C GLY A 70 -8.73 10.07 -1.72
N TYR A 71 -8.98 10.28 -0.43
CA TYR A 71 -8.93 9.22 0.56
C TYR A 71 -10.28 8.47 0.56
N ASP A 72 -10.34 7.34 -0.13
CA ASP A 72 -11.53 6.48 -0.20
C ASP A 72 -11.15 4.99 -0.16
N PRO A 73 -10.62 4.48 0.97
CA PRO A 73 -10.21 3.08 1.06
C PRO A 73 -11.36 2.08 0.89
N ALA A 74 -12.61 2.51 1.09
CA ALA A 74 -13.79 1.66 0.90
C ALA A 74 -14.19 1.54 -0.59
N GLY A 75 -13.97 2.57 -1.40
CA GLY A 75 -14.14 2.53 -2.85
C GLY A 75 -12.90 1.98 -3.58
N ASP A 76 -11.70 2.25 -3.07
CA ASP A 76 -10.44 1.84 -3.66
C ASP A 76 -10.38 0.34 -3.90
N CYS A 77 -10.11 -0.05 -5.16
CA CYS A 77 -10.06 -1.45 -5.60
C CYS A 77 -11.28 -2.27 -5.13
N GLN A 78 -12.48 -1.68 -5.20
CA GLN A 78 -13.74 -2.32 -4.80
C GLN A 78 -13.77 -2.72 -3.32
N GLY A 79 -13.07 -1.96 -2.46
CA GLY A 79 -13.03 -2.19 -1.02
C GLY A 79 -12.11 -3.33 -0.60
N ASN A 80 -11.28 -3.87 -1.50
CA ASN A 80 -10.37 -4.98 -1.19
C ASN A 80 -9.35 -4.64 -0.08
N TYR A 81 -8.99 -3.37 0.08
CA TYR A 81 -8.10 -2.96 1.18
C TYR A 81 -8.76 -2.99 2.56
N MET A 82 -10.09 -2.91 2.61
CA MET A 82 -10.88 -2.90 3.86
C MET A 82 -11.51 -4.26 4.15
N SER A 83 -11.55 -5.16 3.17
CA SER A 83 -12.07 -6.52 3.34
C SER A 83 -11.08 -7.39 4.10
N TYR A 84 -11.51 -7.93 5.24
CA TYR A 84 -10.72 -8.88 6.05
C TYR A 84 -10.19 -10.08 5.23
N ARG A 85 -10.92 -10.49 4.19
CA ARG A 85 -10.51 -11.59 3.30
C ARG A 85 -9.24 -11.27 2.49
N PHE A 86 -9.06 -10.00 2.10
CA PHE A 86 -8.04 -9.59 1.13
C PHE A 86 -6.96 -8.71 1.75
N GLN A 87 -7.27 -8.01 2.83
CA GLN A 87 -6.37 -7.15 3.60
C GLN A 87 -5.02 -7.79 3.96
N PRO A 88 -4.92 -9.06 4.42
CA PRO A 88 -3.61 -9.65 4.75
C PRO A 88 -2.72 -9.90 3.52
N ASN A 89 -3.29 -9.87 2.31
CA ASN A 89 -2.60 -10.18 1.06
C ASN A 89 -2.27 -8.93 0.22
N ASN A 90 -2.56 -7.74 0.75
CA ASN A 90 -2.27 -6.46 0.09
C ASN A 90 -1.59 -5.55 1.11
N ASN A 91 -0.45 -4.98 0.75
CA ASN A 91 0.39 -4.17 1.64
C ASN A 91 0.48 -2.70 1.17
N CYS A 92 1.37 -1.92 1.78
CA CYS A 92 1.65 -0.53 1.41
C CYS A 92 1.95 -0.34 -0.08
N TYR A 93 2.66 -1.28 -0.72
CA TYR A 93 3.01 -1.15 -2.14
C TYR A 93 1.80 -1.37 -3.05
N ALA A 94 0.96 -2.37 -2.75
CA ALA A 94 -0.33 -2.55 -3.42
C ALA A 94 -1.18 -1.27 -3.33
N TYR A 95 -1.35 -0.77 -2.10
CA TYR A 95 -2.16 0.41 -1.81
C TYR A 95 -1.62 1.66 -2.50
N GLY A 96 -0.31 1.90 -2.41
CA GLY A 96 0.37 2.98 -3.10
C GLY A 96 0.13 2.95 -4.61
N CYS A 97 0.14 1.77 -5.23
CA CYS A 97 -0.13 1.61 -6.66
C CYS A 97 -1.61 1.65 -7.04
N ASN A 98 -2.51 1.72 -6.07
CA ASN A 98 -3.95 1.54 -6.24
C ASN A 98 -4.33 0.25 -7.01
N ILE A 99 -3.67 -0.86 -6.69
CA ILE A 99 -3.91 -2.18 -7.29
C ILE A 99 -3.88 -3.23 -6.19
N THR A 100 -4.93 -4.04 -6.06
CA THR A 100 -4.93 -5.23 -5.17
C THR A 100 -4.61 -6.49 -5.97
N PRO A 101 -3.35 -6.94 -6.04
CA PRO A 101 -2.99 -8.17 -6.73
C PRO A 101 -3.31 -9.41 -5.90
N ASN A 102 -3.58 -9.26 -4.59
CA ASN A 102 -3.88 -10.34 -3.65
C ASN A 102 -2.74 -11.37 -3.51
N THR A 103 -1.49 -10.89 -3.49
CA THR A 103 -0.25 -11.68 -3.56
C THR A 103 0.87 -11.21 -2.60
N PHE A 104 0.60 -10.22 -1.74
CA PHE A 104 1.59 -9.47 -0.95
C PHE A 104 2.76 -8.97 -1.82
N PRO A 105 2.54 -7.91 -2.62
CA PRO A 105 3.48 -7.51 -3.65
C PRO A 105 4.73 -6.84 -3.10
N GLN A 106 5.82 -6.91 -3.87
CA GLN A 106 7.01 -6.11 -3.61
C GLN A 106 7.52 -5.47 -4.90
N PRO A 107 8.23 -4.32 -4.79
CA PRO A 107 8.84 -3.65 -5.93
C PRO A 107 9.66 -4.60 -6.80
N GLY A 108 9.41 -4.59 -8.10
CA GLY A 108 10.17 -5.28 -9.13
C GLY A 108 9.88 -6.76 -9.27
N ARG A 109 9.13 -7.40 -8.34
CA ARG A 109 8.97 -8.86 -8.32
C ARG A 109 8.39 -9.37 -9.63
N ARG A 110 7.34 -8.71 -10.10
CA ARG A 110 6.66 -9.08 -11.35
C ARG A 110 7.58 -8.94 -12.56
N SER A 111 8.53 -8.04 -12.48
CA SER A 111 9.50 -7.68 -13.51
C SER A 111 10.82 -8.47 -13.39
N GLY A 112 10.89 -9.43 -12.46
CA GLY A 112 12.01 -10.34 -12.27
C GLY A 112 13.07 -9.89 -11.27
N TYR A 113 12.79 -8.82 -10.51
CA TYR A 113 13.69 -8.29 -9.50
C TYR A 113 13.17 -8.63 -8.11
N LEU A 114 13.96 -9.36 -7.33
CA LEU A 114 13.58 -9.86 -6.02
C LEU A 114 14.38 -9.13 -4.94
N LEU A 115 13.70 -8.37 -4.07
CA LEU A 115 14.31 -7.92 -2.81
C LEU A 115 14.52 -9.12 -1.90
N THR A 116 15.66 -9.15 -1.24
CA THR A 116 16.06 -10.20 -0.31
C THR A 116 16.39 -9.62 1.05
N ALA A 117 16.39 -10.45 2.10
CA ALA A 117 16.79 -10.01 3.45
C ALA A 117 18.22 -9.40 3.48
N GLY A 118 19.11 -9.82 2.58
CA GLY A 118 20.45 -9.25 2.46
C GLY A 118 20.46 -7.82 1.91
N ASP A 119 19.45 -7.43 1.13
CA ASP A 119 19.36 -6.08 0.58
C ASP A 119 19.04 -5.04 1.65
N PHE A 120 18.28 -5.42 2.68
CA PHE A 120 17.93 -4.53 3.79
C PHE A 120 19.10 -4.24 4.74
N GLN A 121 20.23 -4.95 4.60
CA GLN A 121 21.48 -4.65 5.31
C GLN A 121 22.26 -3.49 4.67
N LYS A 122 21.85 -3.04 3.48
CA LYS A 122 22.50 -1.93 2.79
C LYS A 122 22.32 -0.62 3.56
N PRO A 123 23.27 0.34 3.44
CA PRO A 123 23.06 1.69 3.94
C PRO A 123 21.78 2.32 3.39
N PHE A 124 21.15 3.19 4.17
CA PHE A 124 19.87 3.85 3.85
C PHE A 124 19.75 4.31 2.40
N ALA A 125 20.75 5.05 1.89
CA ALA A 125 20.72 5.59 0.54
C ALA A 125 20.76 4.51 -0.55
N GLU A 126 21.52 3.43 -0.32
CA GLU A 126 21.62 2.30 -1.26
C GLU A 126 20.35 1.45 -1.25
N LEU A 127 19.77 1.22 -0.07
CA LEU A 127 18.49 0.51 0.06
C LEU A 127 17.36 1.28 -0.63
N GLY A 128 17.24 2.59 -0.36
CA GLY A 128 16.24 3.44 -0.99
C GLY A 128 16.37 3.46 -2.51
N ALA A 129 17.60 3.59 -3.02
CA ALA A 129 17.87 3.55 -4.47
C ALA A 129 17.47 2.21 -5.10
N LEU A 130 17.77 1.10 -4.43
CA LEU A 130 17.43 -0.23 -4.90
C LEU A 130 15.91 -0.42 -4.97
N VAL A 131 15.19 -0.11 -3.88
CA VAL A 131 13.72 -0.26 -3.81
C VAL A 131 13.04 0.62 -4.85
N ALA A 132 13.47 1.87 -5.00
CA ALA A 132 12.94 2.77 -6.03
C ALA A 132 13.20 2.23 -7.44
N SER A 133 14.42 1.77 -7.74
CA SER A 133 14.76 1.23 -9.07
C SER A 133 13.94 -0.01 -9.44
N TYR A 134 13.63 -0.86 -8.45
CA TYR A 134 12.77 -2.03 -8.66
C TYR A 134 11.32 -1.62 -8.89
N ALA A 135 10.84 -0.57 -8.21
CA ALA A 135 9.52 -0.01 -8.48
C ALA A 135 9.44 0.62 -9.89
N GLU A 136 10.53 1.23 -10.38
CA GLU A 136 10.60 1.71 -11.76
C GLU A 136 10.45 0.58 -12.80
N HIS A 137 11.00 -0.61 -12.51
CA HIS A 137 10.81 -1.78 -13.37
C HIS A 137 9.34 -2.23 -13.45
N ASP A 138 8.55 -2.00 -12.41
CA ASP A 138 7.10 -2.23 -12.44
C ASP A 138 6.33 -1.11 -13.17
N GLY A 139 6.96 0.03 -13.42
CA GLY A 139 6.41 1.14 -14.20
C GLY A 139 6.22 2.45 -13.42
N LEU A 140 6.61 2.52 -12.14
CA LEU A 140 6.65 3.78 -11.41
C LEU A 140 7.71 4.70 -12.01
N GLN A 141 7.58 6.00 -11.79
CA GLN A 141 8.48 7.00 -12.36
C GLN A 141 9.12 7.82 -11.24
N GLN A 142 10.45 7.93 -11.27
CA GLN A 142 11.18 8.76 -10.31
C GLN A 142 10.75 10.23 -10.42
N VAL A 143 10.46 10.86 -9.28
CA VAL A 143 10.07 12.28 -9.21
C VAL A 143 11.18 13.11 -8.56
N GLY A 144 11.66 12.68 -7.40
CA GLY A 144 12.69 13.38 -6.64
C GLY A 144 12.47 13.22 -5.14
N ASN A 145 13.28 13.90 -4.32
CA ASN A 145 13.26 13.77 -2.86
C ASN A 145 12.93 15.09 -2.14
N THR A 146 12.36 16.06 -2.86
CA THR A 146 11.90 17.33 -2.30
C THR A 146 10.48 17.62 -2.75
N LEU A 147 9.75 18.43 -1.98
CA LEU A 147 8.44 18.95 -2.39
C LEU A 147 8.56 19.78 -3.67
N ASP A 148 9.65 20.54 -3.84
CA ASP A 148 9.90 21.31 -5.06
C ASP A 148 9.99 20.42 -6.30
N ALA A 149 10.67 19.26 -6.20
CA ALA A 149 10.75 18.29 -7.29
C ALA A 149 9.38 17.68 -7.61
N LEU A 150 8.59 17.37 -6.58
CA LEU A 150 7.21 16.90 -6.73
C LEU A 150 6.34 17.93 -7.45
N LEU A 151 6.37 19.18 -7.00
CA LEU A 151 5.59 20.26 -7.60
C LEU A 151 6.05 20.56 -9.03
N ALA A 152 7.35 20.53 -9.31
CA ALA A 152 7.88 20.69 -10.65
C ALA A 152 7.43 19.56 -11.59
N PHE A 153 7.50 18.30 -11.15
CA PHE A 153 6.99 17.16 -11.92
C PHE A 153 5.50 17.30 -12.18
N LYS A 154 4.72 17.63 -11.15
CA LYS A 154 3.29 17.88 -11.27
C LYS A 154 3.00 18.96 -12.32
N SER A 155 3.64 20.11 -12.24
CA SER A 155 3.48 21.21 -13.20
C SER A 155 3.86 20.81 -14.63
N SER A 156 4.82 19.91 -14.81
CA SER A 156 5.21 19.41 -16.14
C SER A 156 4.17 18.50 -16.80
N ARG A 157 3.26 17.91 -16.01
CA ARG A 157 2.27 16.93 -16.48
C ARG A 157 0.83 17.39 -16.43
N GLN A 158 0.53 18.34 -15.54
CA GLN A 158 -0.82 18.79 -15.32
C GLN A 158 -1.36 19.52 -16.56
N GLY A 159 -2.23 18.85 -17.32
CA GLY A 159 -2.92 19.42 -18.48
C GLY A 159 -4.16 20.23 -18.08
N THR A 160 -4.62 21.18 -18.90
CA THR A 160 -5.74 22.08 -18.54
C THR A 160 -7.15 21.49 -18.70
N ASN A 161 -7.33 20.17 -18.77
CA ASN A 161 -8.65 19.56 -18.99
C ASN A 161 -9.10 18.73 -17.78
N PRO A 162 -9.80 19.32 -16.79
CA PRO A 162 -10.54 18.53 -15.83
C PRO A 162 -11.71 17.86 -16.57
N GLY A 163 -11.79 16.54 -16.50
CA GLY A 163 -13.01 15.83 -16.92
C GLY A 163 -14.22 16.41 -16.19
N ALA A 164 -15.39 16.36 -16.82
CA ALA A 164 -16.62 16.92 -16.26
C ALA A 164 -16.88 16.36 -14.85
N GLY A 165 -16.85 17.22 -13.82
CA GLY A 165 -17.05 16.86 -12.41
C GLY A 165 -15.82 16.96 -11.51
N GLN A 166 -14.63 17.25 -12.04
CA GLN A 166 -13.42 17.44 -11.24
C GLN A 166 -13.14 18.93 -10.97
N THR A 167 -12.78 19.26 -9.73
CA THR A 167 -12.35 20.61 -9.32
C THR A 167 -11.13 21.04 -10.14
N ALA A 168 -10.99 22.36 -10.38
CA ALA A 168 -10.18 23.04 -11.41
C ALA A 168 -8.65 22.77 -11.46
N CYS A 169 -8.17 21.72 -10.81
CA CYS A 169 -6.83 21.21 -10.94
C CYS A 169 -6.78 20.26 -12.14
N GLY A 170 -6.04 20.63 -13.18
CA GLY A 170 -5.84 19.83 -14.38
C GLY A 170 -5.60 18.33 -14.16
N TYR A 171 -6.03 17.50 -15.10
CA TYR A 171 -5.85 16.04 -15.07
C TYR A 171 -4.36 15.68 -15.10
N LEU A 172 -3.89 15.03 -14.03
CA LEU A 172 -2.48 14.67 -13.84
C LEU A 172 -2.11 13.35 -14.54
N GLY A 173 -3.10 12.48 -14.82
CA GLY A 173 -2.89 11.16 -15.43
C GLY A 173 -2.18 10.16 -14.51
N GLY A 174 -2.43 10.23 -13.20
CA GLY A 174 -1.84 9.37 -12.18
C GLY A 174 -1.76 10.06 -10.81
N HIS A 175 -1.01 9.45 -9.89
CA HIS A 175 -0.87 9.94 -8.52
C HIS A 175 0.56 9.77 -7.98
N PHE A 176 0.88 10.53 -6.95
CA PHE A 176 2.18 10.43 -6.28
C PHE A 176 2.16 9.38 -5.16
N VAL A 177 3.32 8.80 -4.93
CA VAL A 177 3.62 7.99 -3.74
C VAL A 177 4.94 8.45 -3.13
N ALA A 178 5.09 8.26 -1.82
CA ALA A 178 6.32 8.50 -1.08
C ALA A 178 6.89 7.17 -0.60
N LEU A 179 8.17 6.94 -0.87
CA LEU A 179 8.93 5.79 -0.40
C LEU A 179 9.67 6.16 0.89
N MET A 180 9.44 5.37 1.93
CA MET A 180 10.23 5.36 3.14
C MET A 180 10.95 4.01 3.26
N VAL A 181 12.17 3.99 3.78
CA VAL A 181 12.91 2.74 4.01
C VAL A 181 13.50 2.69 5.42
N SER A 182 13.54 1.49 5.98
CA SER A 182 14.19 1.19 7.24
C SER A 182 15.23 0.10 6.98
N THR A 183 16.49 0.38 7.27
CA THR A 183 17.55 -0.63 7.18
C THR A 183 17.39 -1.63 8.32
N ALA A 184 17.92 -2.84 8.15
CA ALA A 184 17.99 -3.81 9.23
C ALA A 184 18.73 -3.25 10.45
N GLY A 185 18.35 -3.71 11.64
CA GLY A 185 18.90 -3.25 12.92
C GLY A 185 19.27 -4.40 13.85
N ASP A 186 20.02 -4.08 14.89
CA ASP A 186 20.64 -5.07 15.79
C ASP A 186 19.65 -5.84 16.67
N ALA A 187 18.41 -5.34 16.82
CA ALA A 187 17.37 -5.92 17.67
C ALA A 187 16.41 -6.86 16.90
N ASN A 188 16.95 -7.66 15.96
CA ASN A 188 16.20 -8.56 15.06
C ASN A 188 15.22 -7.85 14.11
N TRP A 189 15.41 -6.55 13.86
CA TRP A 189 14.66 -5.85 12.82
C TRP A 189 15.24 -6.24 11.44
N PRO A 190 14.48 -6.91 10.57
CA PRO A 190 15.01 -7.37 9.28
C PRO A 190 15.19 -6.24 8.26
N GLY A 191 14.70 -5.03 8.56
CA GLY A 191 14.54 -3.94 7.61
C GLY A 191 13.24 -4.06 6.83
N ASP A 192 12.78 -2.94 6.27
CA ASP A 192 11.52 -2.85 5.56
C ASP A 192 11.46 -1.63 4.62
N TYR A 193 10.49 -1.60 3.73
CA TYR A 193 10.10 -0.41 2.98
C TYR A 193 8.63 -0.09 3.23
N HIS A 194 8.27 1.18 3.12
CA HIS A 194 6.90 1.63 3.30
C HIS A 194 6.53 2.64 2.22
N TRP A 195 5.25 2.66 1.87
CA TRP A 195 4.72 3.55 0.85
C TRP A 195 3.52 4.32 1.39
N ALA A 196 3.51 5.63 1.15
CA ALA A 196 2.33 6.48 1.35
C ALA A 196 1.82 6.98 0.00
N ARG A 197 0.51 6.98 -0.22
CA ARG A 197 -0.15 7.48 -1.42
C ARG A 197 -0.62 8.91 -1.21
N CYS A 198 -0.41 9.76 -2.21
CA CYS A 198 -0.96 11.12 -2.21
C CYS A 198 -2.40 11.10 -2.70
N ASP A 199 -3.34 11.34 -1.78
CA ASP A 199 -4.77 11.35 -2.05
C ASP A 199 -5.22 12.64 -2.75
N ASN A 200 -4.43 13.72 -2.67
CA ASN A 200 -4.70 14.99 -3.34
C ASN A 200 -3.66 15.33 -4.42
N SER A 201 -3.29 14.34 -5.25
CA SER A 201 -2.22 14.48 -6.25
C SER A 201 -2.47 15.59 -7.28
N SER A 202 -3.72 15.79 -7.69
CA SER A 202 -4.08 16.89 -8.59
C SER A 202 -4.11 18.25 -7.87
N GLY A 203 -4.41 18.28 -6.56
CA GLY A 203 -4.46 19.48 -5.72
C GLY A 203 -3.12 19.81 -5.05
N ALA A 204 -3.13 20.20 -3.78
CA ALA A 204 -1.93 20.70 -3.11
C ALA A 204 -0.93 19.60 -2.70
N CYS A 205 -1.25 18.33 -2.92
CA CYS A 205 -0.46 17.18 -2.43
C CYS A 205 -0.24 17.24 -0.90
N ASP A 206 -1.29 17.63 -0.18
CA ASP A 206 -1.34 17.92 1.25
C ASP A 206 -2.15 16.89 2.05
N SER A 207 -2.57 15.80 1.41
CA SER A 207 -3.28 14.69 2.02
C SER A 207 -2.68 13.39 1.51
N TRP A 208 -2.24 12.56 2.45
CA TRP A 208 -1.61 11.28 2.17
C TRP A 208 -2.18 10.19 3.07
N SER A 209 -2.10 8.96 2.56
CA SER A 209 -2.57 7.77 3.25
C SER A 209 -1.61 6.61 3.09
N GLN A 210 -1.69 5.67 4.01
CA GLN A 210 -0.77 4.55 4.10
C GLN A 210 -1.50 3.30 4.58
N LYS A 211 -0.87 2.15 4.34
CA LYS A 211 -1.32 0.86 4.85
C LYS A 211 -0.15 0.14 5.48
N ASP A 212 -0.16 0.01 6.80
CA ASP A 212 0.88 -0.71 7.53
C ASP A 212 0.62 -2.22 7.47
N GLY A 213 1.51 -2.98 6.83
CA GLY A 213 1.42 -4.43 6.73
C GLY A 213 0.00 -4.98 6.50
N GLY A 214 -0.53 -5.68 7.50
CA GLY A 214 -1.88 -6.27 7.53
C GLY A 214 -2.99 -5.34 8.04
N ASP A 215 -2.68 -4.13 8.50
CA ASP A 215 -3.64 -3.20 9.12
C ASP A 215 -4.51 -2.49 8.09
N GLN A 216 -5.53 -1.79 8.60
CA GLN A 216 -6.44 -1.02 7.76
C GLN A 216 -5.71 0.20 7.21
N VAL A 217 -6.15 0.65 6.04
CA VAL A 217 -5.66 1.90 5.46
C VAL A 217 -6.01 3.05 6.40
N THR A 218 -5.07 3.98 6.57
CA THR A 218 -5.23 5.19 7.37
C THR A 218 -4.60 6.40 6.67
N ASN A 219 -5.09 7.60 6.95
CA ASN A 219 -4.44 8.86 6.58
C ASN A 219 -3.63 9.49 7.73
N PHE A 220 -3.28 8.67 8.72
CA PHE A 220 -2.44 9.06 9.85
C PHE A 220 -1.04 8.43 9.77
N ASP A 221 -0.06 9.18 10.26
CA ASP A 221 1.30 8.70 10.51
C ASP A 221 1.33 7.75 11.72
N PHE A 222 2.50 7.21 12.08
CA PHE A 222 2.60 6.24 13.17
C PHE A 222 2.42 6.86 14.57
N ALA A 223 2.37 8.19 14.68
CA ALA A 223 1.97 8.90 15.89
C ALA A 223 0.48 9.27 15.92
N GLY A 224 -0.29 8.86 14.90
CA GLY A 224 -1.72 9.14 14.80
C GLY A 224 -2.05 10.56 14.31
N GLN A 225 -1.10 11.26 13.69
CA GLN A 225 -1.33 12.60 13.13
C GLN A 225 -1.61 12.53 11.62
N PRO A 226 -2.48 13.39 11.06
CA PRO A 226 -2.72 13.42 9.62
C PRO A 226 -1.44 13.62 8.80
N ILE A 227 -1.25 12.81 7.77
CA ILE A 227 -0.07 12.91 6.89
C ILE A 227 -0.31 14.01 5.86
N THR A 228 0.26 15.18 6.12
CA THR A 228 0.22 16.32 5.17
C THR A 228 1.49 16.45 4.35
N ASN A 229 2.62 15.98 4.89
CA ASN A 229 3.91 15.95 4.22
C ASN A 229 4.70 14.70 4.65
N PRO A 230 4.88 13.70 3.77
CA PRO A 230 5.62 12.48 4.09
C PRO A 230 7.07 12.71 4.50
N ILE A 231 7.70 13.83 4.10
CA ILE A 231 9.10 14.14 4.46
C ILE A 231 9.24 14.38 5.97
N SER A 232 8.21 14.94 6.60
CA SER A 232 8.24 15.38 8.00
C SER A 232 7.22 14.66 8.90
N ALA A 233 6.48 13.70 8.36
CA ALA A 233 5.55 12.88 9.13
C ALA A 233 6.29 11.91 10.06
N ASN A 234 5.62 11.44 11.12
CA ASN A 234 6.22 10.49 12.04
C ASN A 234 6.17 9.06 11.46
N TRP A 235 7.34 8.55 11.08
CA TRP A 235 7.51 7.18 10.60
C TRP A 235 8.22 6.28 11.62
N GLN A 236 8.03 6.53 12.92
CA GLN A 236 8.54 5.70 14.00
C GLN A 236 7.46 4.75 14.50
N VAL A 237 7.72 3.44 14.40
CA VAL A 237 6.83 2.37 14.88
C VAL A 237 7.38 1.78 16.16
N ASN A 238 6.53 1.63 17.16
CA ASN A 238 6.82 0.81 18.33
C ASN A 238 6.40 -0.64 18.05
N GLN A 239 7.37 -1.52 17.85
CA GLN A 239 7.18 -2.96 17.60
C GLN A 239 6.88 -3.74 18.90
N GLY A 240 6.82 -3.05 20.04
CA GLY A 240 6.62 -3.66 21.35
C GLY A 240 7.92 -4.29 21.90
N PRO A 241 7.81 -5.18 22.90
CA PRO A 241 8.97 -5.80 23.53
C PRO A 241 9.86 -6.56 22.55
N VAL A 242 11.18 -6.39 22.65
CA VAL A 242 12.17 -7.08 21.80
C VAL A 242 12.02 -8.60 21.86
N SER A 243 11.72 -9.15 23.04
CA SER A 243 11.42 -10.58 23.21
C SER A 243 10.68 -10.86 24.51
N ASN A 244 10.24 -12.09 24.71
CA ASN A 244 9.65 -12.53 25.99
C ASN A 244 10.62 -12.42 27.19
N THR A 245 11.91 -12.24 26.94
CA THR A 245 12.96 -12.10 27.97
C THR A 245 13.60 -10.71 28.02
N ASP A 246 13.32 -9.85 27.03
CA ASP A 246 13.81 -8.48 26.93
C ASP A 246 12.62 -7.55 26.78
N ASN A 247 12.24 -6.91 27.88
CA ASN A 247 11.06 -6.06 27.98
C ASN A 247 11.28 -4.63 27.47
N ARG A 248 12.46 -4.31 26.94
CA ARG A 248 12.69 -3.04 26.25
C ARG A 248 11.86 -3.03 24.98
N GLU A 249 11.29 -1.89 24.66
CA GLU A 249 10.52 -1.70 23.44
C GLU A 249 11.46 -1.48 22.25
N LEU A 250 11.19 -2.17 21.14
CA LEU A 250 11.85 -1.96 19.88
C LEU A 250 11.13 -0.83 19.13
N VAL A 251 11.79 0.32 19.04
CA VAL A 251 11.34 1.42 18.19
C VAL A 251 12.12 1.38 16.88
N VAL A 252 11.40 1.34 15.78
CA VAL A 252 11.95 1.33 14.42
C VAL A 252 11.58 2.62 13.73
N GLU A 253 12.51 3.21 12.99
CA GLU A 253 12.25 4.39 12.17
C GLU A 253 12.40 4.06 10.69
N TYR A 254 11.46 4.57 9.89
CA TYR A 254 11.60 4.61 8.43
C TYR A 254 12.02 6.02 8.01
N GLY A 255 13.09 6.13 7.23
CA GLY A 255 13.50 7.40 6.65
C GLY A 255 12.81 7.65 5.31
N PHE A 256 12.32 8.87 5.09
CA PHE A 256 11.84 9.29 3.76
C PHE A 256 13.00 9.27 2.76
N TYR A 257 12.80 8.57 1.63
CA TYR A 257 13.79 8.48 0.57
C TYR A 257 13.43 9.33 -0.66
N CYS A 258 12.28 9.07 -1.30
CA CYS A 258 11.87 9.82 -2.47
C CYS A 258 10.35 9.79 -2.72
N PHE A 259 9.89 10.71 -3.54
CA PHE A 259 8.62 10.62 -4.24
C PHE A 259 8.79 9.87 -5.57
N MET A 260 7.74 9.13 -5.93
CA MET A 260 7.57 8.51 -7.24
C MET A 260 6.16 8.77 -7.75
N PHE A 261 5.95 8.59 -9.05
CA PHE A 261 4.67 8.76 -9.71
C PHE A 261 4.16 7.43 -10.25
N VAL A 262 2.90 7.12 -9.96
CA VAL A 262 2.17 5.96 -10.49
C VAL A 262 1.30 6.45 -11.65
N PRO A 263 1.61 6.08 -12.91
CA PRO A 263 0.79 6.49 -14.05
C PRO A 263 -0.58 5.81 -14.05
N GLU A 264 -1.61 6.52 -14.50
CA GLU A 264 -2.96 5.97 -14.68
C GLU A 264 -3.04 4.89 -15.77
N SER A 265 -2.06 4.84 -16.68
CA SER A 265 -1.90 3.71 -17.61
C SER A 265 -1.65 2.37 -16.90
N GLY A 266 -1.39 2.41 -15.60
CA GLY A 266 -1.16 1.26 -14.74
C GLY A 266 0.32 0.90 -14.61
N VAL A 267 0.58 0.10 -13.58
CA VAL A 267 1.88 -0.52 -13.27
C VAL A 267 1.70 -2.02 -13.12
N ASN A 268 2.78 -2.78 -13.30
CA ASN A 268 2.75 -4.23 -13.33
C ASN A 268 3.35 -4.79 -12.04
N ILE A 269 2.52 -4.97 -11.01
CA ILE A 269 2.95 -5.49 -9.70
C ILE A 269 2.45 -6.90 -9.47
N ILE A 270 3.19 -7.66 -8.66
CA ILE A 270 2.72 -8.92 -8.10
C ILE A 270 3.29 -9.12 -6.73
#